data_AF-A0A9P8PNB8-F1
#
_entry.id   AF-A0A9P8PNB8-F1
#
_cell.length_a   1.000
_cell.length_b   1.000
_cell.length_c   1.000
_cell.angle_alpha   90.00
_cell.angle_beta   90.00
_cell.angle_gamma   90.00
#
_symmetry.space_group_name_H-M   'P 1'
#
loop_
_entity.id
_entity.type
_entity.pdbx_description
1 polymer ?
#
loop_
_entity_poly.entity_id
_entity_poly.type
_entity_poly.pdbx_seq_one_letter_code
_entity_poly.pdbx_strand_id
1 'polypeptide(L)'
;MGKRTNRDILTGGKKYTQNKAKQHLVEEVVFDKDSRLDYLTGFHKRKLERQKKAQEYFKEQERLAKIEERKQIKLEKEKEMLENLEKYKETLKNINGDDDNEFKVSDDEENEEDEQEWEGIQDEDSEPKGILKQHIGEDEVIIEDLSDNKLEEIAKLNFVNLEKSEKILKDSIERARQYAQIAQKAESKPRKKKFRYLTKGERRSNKRKAITNKRRK
;
A
#
# COMPACT_ATOMS: atom_id res chain seq x y z
N MET A 1 40.08 33.64 -13.57
CA MET A 1 38.83 32.83 -13.57
C MET A 1 37.92 33.34 -12.46
N GLY A 2 36.64 33.59 -12.75
CA GLY A 2 35.69 34.09 -11.74
C GLY A 2 35.40 33.05 -10.66
N LYS A 3 35.21 33.50 -9.41
CA LYS A 3 34.87 32.63 -8.28
C LYS A 3 33.50 31.97 -8.54
N ARG A 4 33.43 30.64 -8.44
CA ARG A 4 32.18 29.89 -8.59
C ARG A 4 31.24 30.23 -7.43
N THR A 5 29.96 30.38 -7.70
CA THR A 5 28.97 30.66 -6.64
C THR A 5 28.77 29.42 -5.77
N ASN A 6 28.41 29.60 -4.49
CA ASN A 6 28.13 28.47 -3.59
C ASN A 6 27.04 27.55 -4.14
N ARG A 7 26.05 28.11 -4.85
CA ARG A 7 25.02 27.34 -5.55
C ARG A 7 25.61 26.43 -6.63
N ASP A 8 26.57 26.92 -7.43
CA ASP A 8 27.23 26.12 -8.47
C ASP A 8 28.11 25.01 -7.90
N ILE A 9 28.68 25.20 -6.71
CA ILE A 9 29.49 24.18 -6.03
C ILE A 9 28.58 23.09 -5.45
N LEU A 10 27.52 23.49 -4.75
CA LEU A 10 26.61 22.56 -4.06
C LEU A 10 25.69 21.78 -5.01
N THR A 11 25.31 22.34 -6.15
CA THR A 11 24.42 21.68 -7.12
C THR A 11 25.15 21.05 -8.31
N GLY A 12 26.49 21.06 -8.31
CA GLY A 12 27.32 20.68 -9.46
C GLY A 12 27.23 21.63 -10.67
N GLY A 13 26.48 22.73 -10.52
CA GLY A 13 26.31 23.81 -11.48
C GLY A 13 25.69 23.36 -12.81
N LYS A 14 25.96 24.13 -13.88
CA LYS A 14 25.46 23.86 -15.24
C LYS A 14 25.86 22.48 -15.80
N LYS A 15 26.93 21.86 -15.28
CA LYS A 15 27.39 20.55 -15.74
C LYS A 15 26.45 19.43 -15.30
N TYR A 16 25.93 19.50 -14.07
CA TYR A 16 24.98 18.51 -13.55
C TYR A 16 23.68 18.52 -14.36
N THR A 17 23.13 19.70 -14.66
CA THR A 17 21.91 19.82 -15.47
C THR A 17 22.12 19.32 -16.90
N GLN A 18 23.28 19.62 -17.51
CA GLN A 18 23.65 19.11 -18.84
C GLN A 18 23.82 17.59 -18.84
N ASN A 19 24.47 17.01 -17.85
CA ASN A 19 24.64 15.55 -17.75
C ASN A 19 23.30 14.85 -17.48
N LYS A 20 22.44 15.42 -16.63
CA LYS A 20 21.08 14.92 -16.39
C LYS A 20 20.21 14.99 -17.65
N ALA A 21 20.34 16.04 -18.44
CA ALA A 21 19.65 16.14 -19.73
C ALA A 21 20.16 15.10 -20.73
N LYS A 22 21.47 14.79 -20.72
CA LYS A 22 22.07 13.76 -21.57
C LYS A 22 21.69 12.32 -21.19
N GLN A 23 21.36 12.03 -19.92
CA GLN A 23 20.95 10.68 -19.50
C GLN A 23 19.68 10.17 -20.21
N HIS A 24 18.80 11.08 -20.64
CA HIS A 24 17.59 10.74 -21.39
C HIS A 24 17.71 11.07 -22.89
N LEU A 25 18.89 11.51 -23.34
CA LEU A 25 19.13 11.82 -24.74
C LEU A 25 19.52 10.52 -25.47
N VAL A 26 18.68 10.09 -26.40
CA VAL A 26 18.98 8.95 -27.27
C VAL A 26 19.86 9.45 -28.43
N GLU A 27 20.97 8.76 -28.69
CA GLU A 27 21.97 9.18 -29.71
C GLU A 27 21.42 9.09 -31.14
N GLU A 28 20.61 8.07 -31.44
CA GLU A 28 19.97 7.88 -32.75
C GLU A 28 18.56 7.29 -32.60
N VAL A 29 17.62 7.76 -33.42
CA VAL A 29 16.27 7.19 -33.49
C VAL A 29 16.11 6.48 -34.83
N VAL A 30 16.25 5.16 -34.81
CA VAL A 30 16.02 4.30 -35.99
C VAL A 30 14.56 3.90 -36.06
N PHE A 31 13.96 4.02 -37.25
CA PHE A 31 12.59 3.60 -37.48
C PHE A 31 12.53 2.14 -37.91
N ASP A 32 12.17 1.27 -36.97
CA ASP A 32 11.90 -0.13 -37.26
C ASP A 32 10.41 -0.35 -37.57
N LYS A 33 10.14 -0.98 -38.72
CA LYS A 33 8.78 -1.22 -39.22
C LYS A 33 8.09 -2.33 -38.42
N ASP A 34 8.84 -3.31 -37.93
CA ASP A 34 8.29 -4.46 -37.20
C ASP A 34 7.87 -4.04 -35.79
N SER A 35 8.73 -3.30 -35.07
CA SER A 35 8.34 -2.69 -33.79
C SER A 35 7.13 -1.76 -33.93
N ARG A 36 6.99 -1.04 -35.05
CA ARG A 36 5.80 -0.22 -35.33
C ARG A 36 4.56 -1.08 -35.53
N LEU A 37 4.64 -2.20 -36.26
CA LEU A 37 3.51 -3.10 -36.45
C LEU A 37 3.08 -3.74 -35.12
N ASP A 38 4.03 -4.15 -34.29
CA ASP A 38 3.77 -4.63 -32.93
C ASP A 38 3.16 -3.55 -32.04
N TYR A 39 3.60 -2.31 -32.17
CA TYR A 39 2.97 -1.19 -31.48
C TYR A 39 1.56 -0.91 -32.03
N LEU A 40 1.30 -1.03 -33.32
CA LEU A 40 -0.04 -0.77 -33.85
C LEU A 40 -1.03 -1.91 -33.56
N THR A 41 -0.58 -3.16 -33.44
CA THR A 41 -1.48 -4.30 -33.22
C THR A 41 -1.52 -4.75 -31.75
N GLY A 42 -0.44 -4.55 -30.99
CA GLY A 42 -0.25 -5.01 -29.61
C GLY A 42 -0.93 -4.19 -28.51
N PHE A 43 -2.12 -3.62 -28.76
CA PHE A 43 -2.83 -2.80 -27.76
C PHE A 43 -3.09 -3.55 -26.44
N HIS A 44 -3.39 -4.84 -26.52
CA HIS A 44 -3.61 -5.68 -25.33
C HIS A 44 -2.32 -5.86 -24.53
N LYS A 45 -1.19 -6.14 -25.20
CA LYS A 45 0.14 -6.23 -24.57
C LYS A 45 0.47 -4.94 -23.81
N ARG A 46 0.32 -3.77 -24.45
CA ARG A 46 0.52 -2.47 -23.79
C ARG A 46 -0.42 -2.20 -22.64
N LYS A 47 -1.68 -2.66 -22.72
CA LYS A 47 -2.64 -2.50 -21.63
C LYS A 47 -2.20 -3.33 -20.42
N LEU A 48 -1.77 -4.58 -20.63
CA LEU A 48 -1.24 -5.43 -19.58
C LEU A 48 0.05 -4.87 -18.99
N GLU A 49 0.99 -4.40 -19.82
CA GLU A 49 2.23 -3.76 -19.37
C GLU A 49 1.94 -2.53 -18.49
N ARG A 50 0.99 -1.67 -18.89
CA ARG A 50 0.58 -0.54 -18.05
C ARG A 50 0.01 -0.97 -16.71
N GLN A 51 -0.80 -2.03 -16.69
CA GLN A 51 -1.35 -2.59 -15.46
C GLN A 51 -0.25 -3.16 -14.56
N LYS A 52 0.67 -3.95 -15.13
CA LYS A 52 1.82 -4.51 -14.41
C LYS A 52 2.72 -3.41 -13.85
N LYS A 53 3.09 -2.42 -14.66
CA LYS A 53 3.90 -1.29 -14.22
C LYS A 53 3.24 -0.49 -13.08
N ALA A 54 1.91 -0.32 -13.13
CA ALA A 54 1.18 0.31 -12.05
C ALA A 54 1.22 -0.53 -10.77
N GLN A 55 1.04 -1.86 -10.87
CA GLN A 55 1.14 -2.78 -9.75
C GLN A 55 2.55 -2.80 -9.14
N GLU A 56 3.60 -2.85 -9.98
CA GLU A 56 5.00 -2.80 -9.56
C GLU A 56 5.32 -1.50 -8.83
N TYR A 57 4.86 -0.36 -9.35
CA TYR A 57 5.02 0.94 -8.69
C TYR A 57 4.37 0.93 -7.29
N PHE A 58 3.14 0.43 -7.15
CA PHE A 58 2.49 0.35 -5.83
C PHE A 58 3.24 -0.60 -4.88
N LYS A 59 3.74 -1.74 -5.37
CA LYS A 59 4.55 -2.67 -4.56
C LYS A 59 5.85 -2.04 -4.09
N GLU A 60 6.52 -1.27 -4.95
CA GLU A 60 7.75 -0.55 -4.58
C GLU A 60 7.47 0.51 -3.51
N GLN A 61 6.39 1.28 -3.66
CA GLN A 61 5.98 2.27 -2.67
C GLN A 61 5.64 1.62 -1.32
N GLU A 62 4.89 0.51 -1.33
CA GLU A 62 4.56 -0.23 -0.11
C GLU A 62 5.82 -0.81 0.56
N ARG A 63 6.76 -1.34 -0.23
CA ARG A 63 8.05 -1.83 0.29
C ARG A 63 8.84 -0.71 0.95
N LEU A 64 8.91 0.47 0.32
CA LEU A 64 9.60 1.63 0.88
C LEU A 64 8.93 2.11 2.17
N ALA A 65 7.60 2.24 2.18
CA ALA A 65 6.84 2.61 3.38
C ALA A 65 7.08 1.64 4.53
N LYS A 66 7.07 0.32 4.27
CA LYS A 66 7.35 -0.70 5.29
C LYS A 66 8.77 -0.63 5.85
N ILE A 67 9.75 -0.28 5.02
CA ILE A 67 11.14 -0.07 5.46
C ILE A 67 11.22 1.18 6.35
N GLU A 68 10.55 2.27 5.97
CA GLU A 68 10.48 3.51 6.75
C GLU A 68 9.78 3.28 8.10
N GLU A 69 8.65 2.59 8.13
CA GLU A 69 7.94 2.20 9.36
C GLU A 69 8.83 1.37 10.28
N ARG A 70 9.53 0.36 9.75
CA ARG A 70 10.48 -0.44 10.54
C ARG A 70 11.60 0.41 11.12
N LYS A 71 12.11 1.38 10.36
CA LYS A 71 13.14 2.30 10.82
C LYS A 71 12.61 3.20 11.92
N GLN A 72 11.39 3.71 11.79
CA GLN A 72 10.72 4.53 12.82
C GLN A 72 10.53 3.73 14.12
N ILE A 73 10.01 2.52 14.04
CA ILE A 73 9.83 1.64 15.22
C ILE A 73 11.16 1.36 15.91
N LYS A 74 12.24 1.12 15.15
CA LYS A 74 13.58 0.92 15.74
C LYS A 74 14.05 2.17 16.48
N LEU A 75 13.90 3.35 15.87
CA LEU A 75 14.29 4.63 16.48
C LEU A 75 13.44 4.96 17.71
N GLU A 76 12.14 4.66 17.69
CA GLU A 76 11.24 4.82 18.84
C GLU A 76 11.67 3.91 19.99
N LYS A 77 11.93 2.63 19.71
CA LYS A 77 12.43 1.68 20.72
C LYS A 77 13.78 2.09 21.31
N GLU A 78 14.70 2.57 20.47
CA GLU A 78 16.01 3.06 20.93
C GLU A 78 15.86 4.27 21.86
N LYS A 79 14.97 5.21 21.52
CA LYS A 79 14.64 6.35 22.38
C LYS A 79 14.00 5.92 23.69
N GLU A 80 13.02 5.01 23.66
CA GLU A 80 12.39 4.46 24.87
C GLU A 80 13.42 3.77 25.76
N MET A 81 14.35 3.01 25.18
CA MET A 81 15.44 2.36 25.90
C MET A 81 16.39 3.39 26.55
N LEU A 82 16.77 4.44 25.83
CA LEU A 82 17.60 5.53 26.37
C LEU A 82 16.89 6.27 27.50
N GLU A 83 15.62 6.64 27.33
CA GLU A 83 14.83 7.28 28.39
C GLU A 83 14.68 6.37 29.62
N ASN A 84 14.52 5.06 29.43
CA ASN A 84 14.45 4.10 30.53
C ASN A 84 15.80 3.96 31.25
N LEU A 85 16.92 3.98 30.52
CA LEU A 85 18.26 4.00 31.11
C LEU A 85 18.53 5.29 31.89
N GLU A 86 18.11 6.45 31.37
CA GLU A 86 18.20 7.73 32.07
C GLU A 86 17.37 7.72 33.35
N LYS A 87 16.10 7.30 33.29
CA LYS A 87 15.23 7.12 34.46
C LYS A 87 15.84 6.15 35.46
N TYR A 88 16.43 5.04 35.01
CA TYR A 88 17.10 4.08 35.89
C TYR A 88 18.31 4.72 36.59
N LYS A 89 19.18 5.43 35.86
CA LYS A 89 20.30 6.18 36.43
C LYS A 89 19.84 7.22 37.45
N GLU A 90 18.77 7.96 37.16
CA GLU A 90 18.18 8.93 38.10
C GLU A 90 17.63 8.24 39.36
N THR A 91 16.91 7.12 39.23
CA THR A 91 16.43 6.37 40.40
C THR A 91 17.57 5.84 41.26
N LEU A 92 18.64 5.31 40.65
CA LEU A 92 19.84 4.89 41.38
C LEU A 92 20.52 6.07 42.07
N LYS A 93 20.62 7.23 41.41
CA LYS A 93 21.18 8.45 42.02
C LYS A 93 20.35 8.91 43.22
N ASN A 94 19.02 8.85 43.11
CA ASN A 94 18.11 9.21 44.21
C ASN A 94 18.15 8.22 45.37
N ILE A 95 18.41 6.94 45.10
CA ILE A 95 18.53 5.88 46.13
C ILE A 95 19.92 5.91 46.81
N ASN A 96 20.99 6.18 46.05
CA ASN A 96 22.37 6.18 46.56
C ASN A 96 22.81 7.48 47.23
N GLY A 97 21.98 8.54 47.21
CA GLY A 97 22.14 9.75 48.03
C GLY A 97 23.54 10.37 48.01
N ASP A 98 23.81 11.23 47.02
CA ASP A 98 24.90 12.24 47.01
C ASP A 98 26.29 11.77 47.50
N ASP A 99 26.70 10.55 47.13
CA ASP A 99 28.10 10.13 47.25
C ASP A 99 28.76 10.27 45.87
N ASP A 100 29.72 11.19 45.79
CA ASP A 100 30.51 11.61 44.61
C ASP A 100 31.43 10.50 44.08
N ASN A 101 30.95 9.26 43.96
CA ASN A 101 31.63 8.22 43.22
C ASN A 101 31.16 8.25 41.77
N GLU A 102 31.90 9.00 40.97
CA GLU A 102 31.94 8.97 39.52
C GLU A 102 32.09 7.51 39.05
N PHE A 103 30.95 6.83 38.83
CA PHE A 103 30.92 5.54 38.14
C PHE A 103 31.32 5.80 36.70
N LYS A 104 32.64 5.81 36.46
CA LYS A 104 33.22 5.66 35.13
C LYS A 104 32.71 4.34 34.57
N VAL A 105 31.67 4.43 33.76
CA VAL A 105 31.41 3.42 32.75
C VAL A 105 32.66 3.43 31.90
N SER A 106 33.49 2.40 32.06
CA SER A 106 34.61 2.14 31.18
C SER A 106 34.03 2.02 29.78
N ASP A 107 34.30 3.02 28.96
CA ASP A 107 34.17 2.98 27.51
C ASP A 107 35.31 2.07 27.03
N ASP A 108 35.21 0.79 27.35
CA ASP A 108 36.08 -0.23 26.82
C ASP A 108 35.53 -0.56 25.44
N GLU A 109 36.05 0.17 24.45
CA GLU A 109 35.93 -0.13 23.03
C GLU A 109 36.64 -1.46 22.72
N GLU A 110 36.10 -2.57 23.22
CA GLU A 110 36.30 -3.89 22.63
C GLU A 110 34.99 -4.26 21.92
N ASN A 111 34.79 -3.58 20.79
CA ASN A 111 33.92 -4.05 19.72
C ASN A 111 34.65 -5.22 19.03
N GLU A 112 34.79 -6.34 19.74
CA GLU A 112 35.04 -7.62 19.09
C GLU A 112 33.77 -7.95 18.32
N GLU A 113 33.84 -7.68 17.01
CA GLU A 113 32.92 -8.19 16.01
C GLU A 113 32.98 -9.72 16.07
N ASP A 114 32.21 -10.30 16.99
CA ASP A 114 31.69 -11.64 16.83
C ASP A 114 30.70 -11.58 15.64
N GLU A 115 31.27 -11.63 14.44
CA GLU A 115 30.60 -12.02 13.19
C GLU A 115 30.13 -13.48 13.33
N GLN A 116 29.22 -13.74 14.25
CA GLN A 116 28.40 -14.94 14.21
C GLN A 116 27.33 -14.71 13.14
N GLU A 117 27.79 -14.83 11.89
CA GLU A 117 26.97 -14.94 10.71
C GLU A 117 25.92 -16.01 10.99
N TRP A 118 24.65 -15.61 11.00
CA TRP A 118 23.54 -16.49 11.34
C TRP A 118 23.46 -17.62 10.31
N GLU A 119 24.11 -18.75 10.61
CA GLU A 119 23.94 -20.01 9.89
C GLU A 119 22.50 -20.45 10.14
N GLY A 120 21.63 -20.28 9.14
CA GLY A 120 20.21 -20.62 9.23
C GLY A 120 19.98 -22.02 9.80
N ILE A 121 18.78 -22.24 10.34
CA ILE A 121 18.34 -23.53 10.91
C ILE A 121 18.81 -24.65 9.98
N GLN A 122 19.70 -25.52 10.48
CA GLN A 122 20.13 -26.70 9.74
C GLN A 122 18.88 -27.53 9.45
N ASP A 123 18.56 -27.65 8.16
CA ASP A 123 17.56 -28.58 7.65
C ASP A 123 18.12 -30.00 7.85
N GLU A 124 18.04 -30.51 9.07
CA GLU A 124 18.09 -31.95 9.29
C GLU A 124 16.89 -32.52 8.53
N ASP A 125 17.17 -33.41 7.57
CA ASP A 125 16.21 -34.11 6.71
C ASP A 125 15.23 -34.98 7.54
N SER A 126 14.41 -34.35 8.37
CA SER A 126 13.22 -34.92 8.93
C SER A 126 12.17 -34.82 7.85
N GLU A 127 11.91 -35.95 7.17
CA GLU A 127 10.73 -36.12 6.32
C GLU A 127 9.53 -35.41 6.97
N PRO A 128 8.80 -34.55 6.26
CA PRO A 128 7.65 -33.85 6.82
C PRO A 128 6.59 -34.89 7.13
N LYS A 129 6.59 -35.40 8.36
CA LYS A 129 5.52 -36.23 8.90
C LYS A 129 4.30 -35.33 9.00
N GLY A 130 3.53 -35.26 7.92
CA GLY A 130 2.26 -34.59 7.87
C GLY A 130 1.43 -35.06 9.07
N ILE A 131 1.00 -34.11 9.90
CA ILE A 131 0.23 -34.38 11.11
C ILE A 131 -1.19 -34.92 10.76
N LEU A 132 -1.58 -34.87 9.48
CA LEU A 132 -2.86 -35.37 8.99
C LEU A 132 -2.82 -36.88 8.74
N LYS A 133 -3.40 -37.65 9.67
CA LYS A 133 -3.95 -38.97 9.37
C LYS A 133 -5.31 -38.77 8.67
N GLN A 134 -5.42 -39.11 7.39
CA GLN A 134 -6.71 -39.15 6.71
C GLN A 134 -7.52 -40.35 7.23
N HIS A 135 -8.42 -40.10 8.17
CA HIS A 135 -9.50 -41.04 8.47
C HIS A 135 -10.56 -40.88 7.38
N ILE A 136 -10.60 -41.83 6.44
CA ILE A 136 -11.75 -42.02 5.55
C ILE A 136 -12.70 -42.95 6.33
N GLY A 137 -13.55 -42.34 7.15
CA GLY A 137 -14.72 -43.01 7.71
C GLY A 137 -15.86 -42.91 6.71
N GLU A 138 -16.62 -43.98 6.53
CA GLU A 138 -17.91 -43.91 5.86
C GLU A 138 -18.89 -43.25 6.83
N ASP A 139 -19.04 -41.93 6.72
CA ASP A 139 -19.96 -41.18 7.56
C ASP A 139 -21.40 -41.44 7.10
N GLU A 140 -22.12 -42.30 7.82
CA GLU A 140 -23.57 -42.44 7.68
C GLU A 140 -24.24 -41.13 8.14
N VAL A 141 -24.78 -40.37 7.19
CA VAL A 141 -25.45 -39.09 7.45
C VAL A 141 -26.85 -39.36 7.99
N ILE A 142 -27.01 -39.32 9.31
CA ILE A 142 -28.30 -39.32 9.98
C ILE A 142 -28.84 -37.88 9.95
N ILE A 143 -29.92 -37.65 9.20
CA ILE A 143 -30.61 -36.36 9.13
C ILE A 143 -31.61 -36.33 10.29
N GLU A 144 -31.21 -35.74 11.42
CA GLU A 144 -32.13 -35.39 12.50
C GLU A 144 -32.77 -34.02 12.22
N ASP A 145 -34.09 -33.91 12.40
CA ASP A 145 -34.79 -32.64 12.29
C ASP A 145 -34.30 -31.67 13.39
N LEU A 146 -33.59 -30.61 12.96
CA LEU A 146 -33.18 -29.50 13.82
C LEU A 146 -34.43 -28.79 14.34
N SER A 147 -34.92 -29.19 15.51
CA SER A 147 -35.87 -28.38 16.27
C SER A 147 -35.14 -27.17 16.86
N ASP A 148 -35.80 -26.01 16.85
CA ASP A 148 -35.25 -24.69 17.20
C ASP A 148 -34.59 -24.62 18.60
N ASN A 149 -34.84 -25.60 19.46
CA ASN A 149 -34.34 -25.66 20.84
C ASN A 149 -32.88 -26.14 20.96
N LYS A 150 -32.27 -26.71 19.91
CA LYS A 150 -30.88 -27.23 19.95
C LYS A 150 -29.81 -26.24 19.45
N LEU A 151 -30.20 -25.07 18.96
CA LEU A 151 -29.28 -24.15 18.26
C LEU A 151 -28.13 -23.65 19.16
N GLU A 152 -28.44 -23.34 20.42
CA GLU A 152 -27.42 -22.87 21.38
C GLU A 152 -26.41 -23.97 21.74
N GLU A 153 -26.86 -25.22 21.83
CA GLU A 153 -26.00 -26.37 22.12
C GLU A 153 -25.06 -26.67 20.96
N ILE A 154 -25.59 -26.65 19.73
CA ILE A 154 -24.82 -26.80 18.50
C ILE A 154 -23.80 -25.66 18.36
N ALA A 155 -24.19 -24.42 18.68
CA ALA A 155 -23.28 -23.28 18.66
C ALA A 155 -22.15 -23.42 19.69
N LYS A 156 -22.44 -23.90 20.91
CA LYS A 156 -21.41 -24.18 21.93
C LYS A 156 -20.45 -25.28 21.50
N LEU A 157 -20.96 -26.37 20.90
CA LEU A 157 -20.14 -27.46 20.35
C LEU A 157 -19.20 -26.98 19.24
N ASN A 158 -19.66 -26.05 18.41
CA ASN A 158 -18.88 -25.45 17.33
C ASN A 158 -18.09 -24.21 17.78
N PHE A 159 -18.04 -23.90 19.08
CA PHE A 159 -17.37 -22.73 19.65
C PHE A 159 -17.78 -21.39 19.02
N VAL A 160 -19.03 -21.27 18.58
CA VAL A 160 -19.62 -20.07 18.00
C VAL A 160 -20.32 -19.25 19.08
N ASN A 161 -19.97 -17.96 19.18
CA ASN A 161 -20.64 -17.03 20.08
C ASN A 161 -21.81 -16.32 19.37
N LEU A 162 -23.04 -16.71 19.72
CA LEU A 162 -24.26 -16.21 19.09
C LEU A 162 -24.48 -14.70 19.31
N GLU A 163 -24.21 -14.17 20.51
CA GLU A 163 -24.35 -12.74 20.81
C GLU A 163 -23.43 -11.86 19.93
N LYS A 164 -22.21 -12.34 19.68
CA LYS A 164 -21.27 -11.64 18.78
C LYS A 164 -21.74 -11.74 17.34
N SER A 165 -22.30 -12.88 16.94
CA SER A 165 -22.81 -13.09 15.58
C SER A 165 -23.96 -12.13 15.25
N GLU A 166 -24.87 -11.90 16.20
CA GLU A 166 -25.96 -10.93 16.03
C GLU A 166 -25.46 -9.50 15.92
N LYS A 167 -24.45 -9.12 16.71
CA LYS A 167 -23.82 -7.79 16.63
C LYS A 167 -23.18 -7.57 15.25
N ILE A 168 -22.41 -8.56 14.76
CA ILE A 168 -21.78 -8.52 13.43
C ILE A 168 -22.83 -8.42 12.32
N LEU A 169 -23.94 -9.15 12.45
CA LEU A 169 -25.07 -9.08 11.51
C LEU A 169 -25.68 -7.67 11.47
N LYS A 170 -25.96 -7.09 12.63
CA LYS A 170 -26.50 -5.72 12.76
C LYS A 170 -25.55 -4.69 12.14
N ASP A 171 -24.26 -4.74 12.47
CA ASP A 171 -23.24 -3.85 11.92
C ASP A 171 -23.10 -3.98 10.39
N SER A 172 -23.25 -5.19 9.85
CA SER A 172 -23.24 -5.44 8.41
C SER A 172 -24.45 -4.82 7.71
N ILE A 173 -25.65 -4.98 8.29
CA ILE A 173 -26.89 -4.39 7.76
C ILE A 173 -26.80 -2.87 7.80
N GLU A 174 -26.28 -2.28 8.88
CA GLU A 174 -26.09 -0.84 9.00
C GLU A 174 -25.10 -0.29 7.97
N ARG A 175 -23.95 -0.94 7.79
CA ARG A 175 -23.00 -0.58 6.72
C ARG A 175 -23.66 -0.66 5.34
N ALA A 176 -24.38 -1.74 5.05
CA ALA A 176 -25.08 -1.89 3.77
C ALA A 176 -26.09 -0.77 3.53
N ARG A 177 -26.84 -0.34 4.56
CA ARG A 177 -27.76 0.81 4.49
C ARG A 177 -27.04 2.12 4.22
N GLN A 178 -25.90 2.38 4.88
CA GLN A 178 -25.07 3.56 4.64
C GLN A 178 -24.54 3.58 3.20
N TYR A 179 -24.02 2.45 2.70
CA TYR A 179 -23.58 2.33 1.31
C TYR A 179 -24.72 2.54 0.31
N ALA A 180 -25.92 2.01 0.59
CA ALA A 180 -27.08 2.24 -0.25
C ALA A 180 -27.46 3.74 -0.29
N GLN A 181 -27.41 4.44 0.84
CA GLN A 181 -27.66 5.87 0.91
C GLN A 181 -26.61 6.69 0.13
N ILE A 182 -25.33 6.31 0.24
CA ILE A 182 -24.23 6.94 -0.52
C ILE A 182 -24.40 6.67 -2.03
N ALA A 183 -24.76 5.45 -2.41
CA ALA A 183 -24.98 5.07 -3.80
C ALA A 183 -26.19 5.78 -4.43
N GLN A 184 -27.26 6.02 -3.65
CA GLN A 184 -28.42 6.79 -4.09
C GLN A 184 -28.11 8.29 -4.21
N LYS A 185 -27.27 8.83 -3.32
CA LYS A 185 -26.88 10.25 -3.32
C LYS A 185 -25.78 10.58 -4.35
N ALA A 186 -25.08 9.56 -4.83
CA ALA A 186 -24.16 9.66 -5.96
C ALA A 186 -24.94 9.76 -7.29
N GLU A 187 -25.54 10.92 -7.55
CA GLU A 187 -25.98 11.25 -8.91
C GLU A 187 -24.79 11.07 -9.86
N SER A 188 -24.96 10.22 -10.87
CA SER A 188 -23.90 9.99 -11.85
C SER A 188 -23.52 11.33 -12.47
N LYS A 189 -22.26 11.75 -12.33
CA LYS A 189 -21.77 13.00 -12.92
C LYS A 189 -22.25 13.08 -14.38
N PRO A 190 -22.93 14.18 -14.80
CA PRO A 190 -23.50 14.25 -16.12
C PRO A 190 -22.40 13.99 -17.15
N ARG A 191 -22.60 12.96 -17.98
CA ARG A 191 -21.61 12.57 -18.99
C ARG A 191 -21.28 13.81 -19.82
N LYS A 192 -19.99 14.14 -19.94
CA LYS A 192 -19.53 15.23 -20.80
C LYS A 192 -20.17 15.03 -22.17
N LYS A 193 -20.94 16.03 -22.63
CA LYS A 193 -21.57 15.97 -23.96
C LYS A 193 -20.44 15.82 -24.97
N LYS A 194 -20.39 14.67 -25.66
CA LYS A 194 -19.49 14.52 -26.81
C LYS A 194 -19.85 15.66 -27.76
N PHE A 195 -18.85 16.37 -28.29
CA PHE A 195 -19.09 17.29 -29.38
C PHE A 195 -19.79 16.48 -30.48
N ARG A 196 -21.07 16.74 -30.68
CA ARG A 196 -21.86 16.16 -31.74
C ARG A 196 -22.31 17.32 -32.57
N TYR A 197 -22.13 17.19 -33.88
CA TYR A 197 -22.73 18.16 -34.79
C TYR A 197 -24.23 18.22 -34.48
N LEU A 198 -24.76 19.44 -34.39
CA LEU A 198 -26.19 19.69 -34.27
C LEU A 198 -26.91 18.81 -35.30
N THR A 199 -27.91 18.07 -34.82
CA THR A 199 -28.76 17.26 -35.68
C THR A 199 -29.43 18.15 -36.74
N LYS A 200 -29.89 17.58 -37.85
CA LYS A 200 -30.50 18.35 -38.95
C LYS A 200 -31.69 19.20 -38.44
N GLY A 201 -32.45 18.69 -37.47
CA GLY A 201 -33.55 19.41 -36.81
C GLY A 201 -33.05 20.60 -35.97
N GLU A 202 -32.07 20.39 -35.11
CA GLU A 202 -31.49 21.44 -34.26
C GLU A 202 -30.82 22.55 -35.08
N ARG A 203 -30.12 22.19 -36.17
CA ARG A 203 -29.49 23.15 -37.09
C ARG A 203 -30.54 24.01 -37.79
N ARG A 204 -31.67 23.43 -38.20
CA ARG A 204 -32.80 24.18 -38.79
C ARG A 204 -33.43 25.12 -37.78
N SER A 205 -33.61 24.69 -36.52
CA SER A 205 -34.13 25.53 -35.44
C SER A 205 -33.21 26.72 -35.15
N ASN A 206 -31.89 26.50 -35.01
CA ASN A 206 -30.93 27.57 -34.82
C ASN A 206 -30.86 28.53 -36.01
N LYS A 207 -30.94 28.03 -37.25
CA LYS A 207 -31.02 28.89 -38.44
C LYS A 207 -32.29 29.75 -38.44
N ARG A 208 -33.44 29.17 -38.06
CA ARG A 208 -34.70 29.94 -37.91
C ARG A 208 -34.56 31.02 -36.84
N LYS A 209 -34.03 30.70 -35.66
CA LYS A 209 -33.78 31.67 -34.57
C LYS A 209 -32.83 32.80 -34.99
N ALA A 210 -31.77 32.47 -35.73
CA ALA A 210 -30.83 33.48 -36.24
C ALA A 210 -31.51 34.41 -37.27
N ILE A 211 -32.32 33.86 -38.17
CA ILE A 211 -33.10 34.65 -39.15
C ILE A 211 -34.11 35.54 -38.45
N THR A 212 -34.86 35.04 -37.45
CA THR A 212 -35.83 35.85 -36.70
C THR A 212 -35.15 36.96 -35.91
N ASN A 213 -34.00 36.69 -35.29
CA ASN A 213 -33.24 37.73 -34.58
C ASN A 213 -32.66 38.77 -35.54
N LYS A 214 -32.23 38.36 -36.73
CA LYS A 214 -31.75 39.29 -37.78
C LYS A 214 -32.88 40.17 -38.33
N ARG A 215 -34.13 39.70 -38.29
CA ARG A 215 -35.34 40.44 -38.70
C ARG A 215 -35.95 41.31 -37.59
N ARG A 216 -35.50 41.15 -36.33
CA ARG A 216 -35.91 42.00 -35.20
C ARG A 216 -35.06 43.27 -35.06
N LYS A 217 -33.98 43.38 -35.83
CA LYS A 217 -33.26 44.63 -36.11
C LYS A 217 -33.80 45.20 -37.42
#